data_AF-A0A355R7J2-F1
#
_entry.id   AF-A0A355R7J2-F1
#
_cell.length_a   1.000
_cell.length_b   1.000
_cell.length_c   1.000
_cell.angle_alpha   90.00
_cell.angle_beta   90.00
_cell.angle_gamma   90.00
#
_symmetry.space_group_name_H-M   'P 1'
#
loop_
_entity.id
_entity.type
_entity.pdbx_description
1 polymer ?
#
loop_
_entity_poly.entity_id
_entity_poly.type
_entity_poly.pdbx_seq_one_letter_code
_entity_poly.pdbx_strand_id
1 'polypeptide(L)'
;MKEFLLARQSQVVSVLSPDDAERMLTSGDYLTVAPRLKPHGNAKRMRLMRRERLAAGWLSVKFWLSPDEAALVKAAKRSGETYAQLLVRLINERGLL
;
A
#
# COMPACT_ATOMS: atom_id res chain seq x y z
N MET A 1 -31.70 -1.24 -2.66
CA MET A 1 -31.23 -2.16 -3.72
C MET A 1 -29.71 -2.04 -3.77
N LYS A 2 -28.96 -3.14 -3.71
CA LYS A 2 -27.48 -3.12 -3.71
C LYS A 2 -27.01 -3.34 -5.15
N GLU A 3 -26.33 -2.37 -5.72
CA GLU A 3 -25.82 -2.44 -7.10
C GLU A 3 -24.57 -3.34 -7.14
N PHE A 4 -24.55 -4.29 -8.07
CA PHE A 4 -23.41 -5.18 -8.32
C PHE A 4 -22.76 -4.82 -9.65
N LEU A 5 -21.46 -4.55 -9.64
CA LEU A 5 -20.67 -4.35 -10.85
C LEU A 5 -20.16 -5.70 -11.35
N LEU A 6 -20.76 -6.21 -12.41
CA LEU A 6 -20.27 -7.36 -13.16
C LEU A 6 -19.54 -6.85 -14.41
N ALA A 7 -18.34 -7.36 -14.68
CA ALA A 7 -17.62 -7.05 -15.91
C ALA A 7 -17.44 -8.33 -16.73
N ARG A 8 -17.72 -8.25 -18.03
CA ARG A 8 -17.30 -9.26 -19.00
C ARG A 8 -15.79 -9.17 -19.14
N GLN A 9 -15.12 -10.26 -19.48
CA GLN A 9 -13.68 -10.21 -19.81
C GLN A 9 -13.35 -9.21 -20.94
N SER A 10 -14.32 -8.85 -21.79
CA SER A 10 -14.13 -8.00 -22.97
C SER A 10 -14.92 -6.69 -23.01
N GLN A 11 -15.89 -6.41 -22.11
CA GLN A 11 -16.64 -5.13 -22.07
C GLN A 11 -17.52 -4.98 -20.80
N VAL A 12 -17.81 -3.74 -20.41
CA VAL A 12 -18.63 -3.41 -19.23
C VAL A 12 -20.12 -3.34 -19.63
N VAL A 13 -20.98 -4.10 -18.96
CA VAL A 13 -22.45 -4.09 -19.17
C VAL A 13 -23.13 -3.70 -17.86
N SER A 14 -24.10 -2.78 -17.91
CA SER A 14 -24.87 -2.35 -16.74
C SER A 14 -25.96 -3.37 -16.41
N VAL A 15 -26.01 -3.82 -15.15
CA VAL A 15 -27.02 -4.78 -14.66
C VAL A 15 -28.16 -4.03 -14.01
N LEU A 16 -29.38 -4.19 -14.53
CA LEU A 16 -30.56 -3.42 -14.11
C LEU A 16 -31.52 -4.19 -13.20
N SER A 17 -31.33 -5.50 -13.04
CA SER A 17 -32.16 -6.34 -12.15
C SER A 17 -31.37 -7.48 -11.49
N PRO A 18 -31.84 -8.01 -10.34
CA PRO A 18 -31.21 -9.16 -9.67
C PRO A 18 -31.23 -10.44 -10.52
N ASP A 19 -32.33 -10.70 -11.24
CA ASP A 19 -32.48 -11.90 -12.09
C ASP A 19 -31.54 -11.89 -13.31
N ASP A 20 -31.15 -10.70 -13.78
CA ASP A 20 -30.12 -10.55 -14.81
C ASP A 20 -28.73 -10.87 -14.24
N ALA A 21 -28.46 -10.48 -12.98
CA ALA A 21 -27.19 -10.77 -12.32
C ALA A 21 -26.96 -12.29 -12.15
N GLU A 22 -27.99 -13.04 -11.75
CA GLU A 22 -27.90 -14.50 -11.57
C GLU A 22 -27.65 -15.23 -12.89
N ARG A 23 -28.36 -14.84 -13.96
CA ARG A 23 -28.14 -15.40 -15.31
C ARG A 23 -26.73 -15.12 -15.83
N MET A 24 -26.19 -13.93 -15.56
CA MET A 24 -24.84 -13.53 -15.98
C MET A 24 -23.73 -14.22 -15.17
N LEU A 25 -23.97 -14.53 -13.90
CA LEU A 25 -23.03 -15.31 -13.07
C LEU A 25 -23.03 -16.79 -13.45
N THR A 26 -24.20 -17.34 -13.80
CA THR A 26 -24.36 -18.76 -14.16
C THR A 26 -23.69 -19.10 -15.49
N SER A 27 -23.59 -18.14 -16.42
CA SER A 27 -22.93 -18.33 -17.72
C SER A 27 -21.39 -18.41 -17.65
N GLY A 28 -20.78 -18.10 -16.50
CA GLY A 28 -19.32 -18.16 -16.29
C GLY A 28 -18.52 -17.05 -17.00
N ASP A 29 -19.18 -16.20 -17.78
CA ASP A 29 -18.56 -15.16 -18.63
C ASP A 29 -18.24 -13.85 -17.87
N TYR A 30 -18.75 -13.71 -16.63
CA TYR A 30 -18.69 -12.49 -15.82
C TYR A 30 -18.17 -12.78 -14.41
N LEU A 31 -17.09 -12.09 -14.02
CA LEU A 31 -16.55 -12.14 -12.66
C LEU A 31 -17.09 -10.95 -11.85
N THR A 32 -17.39 -11.20 -10.57
CA THR A 32 -17.64 -10.14 -9.59
C THR A 32 -16.37 -9.29 -9.46
N VAL A 33 -16.42 -8.05 -9.95
CA VAL A 33 -15.31 -7.12 -9.80
C VAL A 33 -15.31 -6.66 -8.35
N ALA A 34 -14.33 -7.10 -7.56
CA ALA A 34 -14.08 -6.48 -6.27
C ALA A 34 -13.85 -4.99 -6.52
N PRO A 35 -14.63 -4.08 -5.90
CA PRO A 35 -14.46 -2.66 -6.13
C PRO A 35 -13.02 -2.29 -5.79
N ARG A 36 -12.30 -1.70 -6.75
CA ARG A 36 -10.98 -1.11 -6.46
C ARG A 36 -11.18 -0.17 -5.28
N LEU A 37 -10.56 -0.51 -4.15
CA LEU A 37 -10.53 0.36 -2.97
C LEU A 37 -10.17 1.76 -3.46
N LYS A 38 -11.09 2.72 -3.26
CA LYS A 38 -10.83 4.12 -3.63
C LYS A 38 -9.48 4.49 -3.00
N PRO A 39 -8.56 5.14 -3.73
CA PRO A 39 -7.30 5.54 -3.15
C PRO A 39 -7.62 6.37 -1.89
N HIS A 40 -7.15 5.89 -0.73
CA HIS A 40 -7.30 6.62 0.53
C HIS A 40 -6.98 8.10 0.28
N GLY A 41 -7.79 9.01 0.83
CA GLY A 41 -7.84 10.46 0.53
C GLY A 41 -6.55 11.27 0.69
N ASN A 42 -5.41 10.62 0.89
CA ASN A 42 -4.09 11.19 1.05
C ASN A 42 -3.14 10.92 -0.13
N ALA A 43 -3.57 10.28 -1.23
CA ALA A 43 -2.67 9.95 -2.34
C ALA A 43 -1.93 11.18 -2.93
N LYS A 44 -2.64 12.29 -3.12
CA LYS A 44 -2.04 13.57 -3.59
C LYS A 44 -1.05 14.13 -2.57
N ARG A 45 -1.41 14.13 -1.29
CA ARG A 45 -0.57 14.59 -0.19
C ARG A 45 0.70 13.75 -0.07
N MET A 46 0.59 12.43 -0.20
CA MET A 46 1.73 11.50 -0.20
C MET A 46 2.66 11.72 -1.39
N ARG A 47 2.11 11.99 -2.59
CA ARG A 47 2.91 12.33 -3.77
C ARG A 47 3.68 13.64 -3.57
N LEU A 48 3.02 14.68 -3.04
CA LEU A 48 3.66 15.97 -2.76
C LEU A 48 4.79 15.80 -1.73
N MET A 49 4.51 15.14 -0.61
CA MET A 49 5.50 14.88 0.44
C MET A 49 6.73 14.11 -0.09
N ARG A 50 6.53 13.13 -0.98
CA ARG A 50 7.63 12.41 -1.62
C ARG A 50 8.47 13.35 -2.50
N ARG A 51 7.83 14.23 -3.27
CA ARG A 51 8.54 15.20 -4.12
C ARG A 51 9.37 16.18 -3.30
N GLU A 52 8.81 16.71 -2.21
CA GLU A 52 9.52 17.62 -1.29
C GLU A 52 10.72 16.94 -0.63
N ARG A 53 10.55 15.71 -0.15
CA ARG A 53 11.64 14.91 0.44
C ARG A 53 12.77 14.66 -0.56
N LEU A 54 12.42 14.27 -1.80
CA LEU A 54 13.42 14.07 -2.87
C LEU A 54 14.17 15.37 -3.17
N ALA A 55 13.47 16.50 -3.28
CA ALA A 55 14.10 17.81 -3.52
C ALA A 55 15.03 18.24 -2.37
N ALA A 56 14.69 17.88 -1.13
CA ALA A 56 15.52 18.11 0.04
C ALA A 56 16.66 17.08 0.22
N GLY A 57 16.89 16.20 -0.76
CA GLY A 57 17.99 15.22 -0.73
C GLY A 57 17.75 13.99 0.15
N TRP A 58 16.51 13.70 0.55
CA TRP A 58 16.20 12.55 1.38
C TRP A 58 16.33 11.24 0.58
N LEU A 59 17.07 10.29 1.13
CA LEU A 59 17.20 8.93 0.59
C LEU A 59 16.18 7.98 1.22
N SER A 60 15.55 7.16 0.37
CA SER A 60 14.74 6.03 0.82
C SER A 60 15.58 4.77 0.75
N VAL A 61 15.91 4.21 1.91
CA VAL A 61 16.70 2.97 2.00
C VAL A 61 15.79 1.82 2.43
N LYS A 62 15.98 0.66 1.80
CA LYS A 62 15.32 -0.59 2.17
C LYS A 62 16.38 -1.58 2.63
N PHE A 63 16.17 -2.18 3.79
CA PHE A 63 17.06 -3.18 4.35
C PHE A 63 16.31 -4.51 4.44
N TRP A 64 17.02 -5.59 4.16
CA TRP A 64 16.57 -6.95 4.41
C TRP A 64 17.40 -7.47 5.57
N LEU A 65 16.74 -7.79 6.67
CA LEU A 65 17.36 -8.28 7.89
C LEU A 65 16.89 -9.70 8.12
N SER A 66 17.78 -10.56 8.59
CA SER A 66 17.41 -11.84 9.17
C SER A 66 16.52 -11.62 10.42
N PRO A 67 15.75 -12.62 10.85
CA PRO A 67 14.91 -12.49 12.05
C PRO A 67 15.69 -12.07 13.30
N ASP A 68 16.90 -12.59 13.48
CA ASP A 68 17.75 -12.29 14.63
C ASP A 68 18.25 -10.84 14.59
N GLU A 69 18.68 -10.35 13.43
CA GLU A 69 19.07 -8.94 13.24
C GLU A 69 17.89 -7.99 13.47
N ALA A 70 16.70 -8.36 12.98
CA ALA A 70 15.50 -7.57 13.21
C ALA A 70 15.14 -7.48 14.71
N ALA A 71 15.34 -8.57 15.47
CA ALA A 71 15.16 -8.58 16.91
C ALA A 71 16.16 -7.65 17.62
N LEU A 72 17.43 -7.69 17.22
CA LEU A 72 18.47 -6.79 17.75
C LEU A 72 18.16 -5.32 17.47
N VAL A 73 17.74 -4.98 16.25
CA VAL A 73 17.34 -3.60 15.88
C VAL A 73 16.15 -3.15 16.72
N LYS A 74 15.16 -4.02 16.94
CA LYS A 74 14.01 -3.71 17.79
C LYS A 74 14.41 -3.48 19.24
N ALA A 75 15.35 -4.26 19.78
CA ALA A 75 15.87 -4.12 21.14
C ALA A 75 16.71 -2.85 21.32
N ALA A 76 17.46 -2.42 20.30
CA ALA A 76 18.29 -1.22 20.32
C ALA A 76 17.49 0.10 20.25
N LYS A 77 16.20 0.02 19.89
CA LYS A 77 15.31 1.15 19.68
C LYS A 77 14.83 1.73 21.01
N ARG A 78 14.99 3.05 21.20
CA ARG A 78 14.48 3.76 22.39
C ARG A 78 12.97 4.00 22.30
N SER A 79 12.32 4.21 23.45
CA SER A 79 10.90 4.58 23.48
C SER A 79 10.66 5.89 22.74
N GLY A 80 9.63 5.93 21.89
CA GLY A 80 9.30 7.09 21.05
C GLY A 80 10.22 7.32 19.85
N GLU A 81 11.34 6.58 19.72
CA GLU A 81 12.24 6.69 18.58
C GLU A 81 11.58 6.10 17.31
N THR A 82 11.92 6.60 16.13
CA THR A 82 11.59 5.99 14.84
C THR A 82 12.77 5.17 14.34
N TYR A 83 12.55 4.19 13.45
CA TYR A 83 13.67 3.41 12.89
C TYR A 83 14.67 4.28 12.11
N ALA A 84 14.23 5.37 11.49
CA ALA A 84 15.13 6.31 10.83
C ALA A 84 16.02 7.06 11.84
N GLN A 85 15.46 7.49 12.97
CA GLN A 85 16.23 8.12 14.05
C GLN A 85 17.23 7.14 14.67
N LEU A 86 16.81 5.88 14.90
CA LEU A 86 17.70 4.82 15.35
C LEU A 86 18.87 4.64 14.38
N LEU A 87 18.61 4.54 13.07
CA LEU A 87 19.65 4.37 12.06
C LEU A 87 20.65 5.53 12.08
N VAL A 88 20.16 6.77 12.07
CA VAL A 88 21.02 7.98 12.13
C VAL A 88 21.84 7.99 13.41
N ARG A 89 21.23 7.66 14.55
CA ARG A 89 21.94 7.58 15.84
C ARG A 89 23.05 6.53 15.81
N LEU A 90 22.76 5.32 15.33
CA LEU A 90 23.76 4.24 15.25
C LEU A 90 24.89 4.58 14.27
N ILE A 91 24.59 5.23 13.14
CA ILE A 91 25.61 5.70 12.18
C ILE A 91 26.52 6.74 12.83
N ASN A 92 25.94 7.71 13.55
CA ASN A 92 26.69 8.75 14.24
C ASN A 92 27.52 8.19 15.41
N GLU A 93 26.97 7.24 16.18
CA GLU A 93 27.67 6.58 17.29
C GLU A 93 28.85 5.71 16.81
N ARG A 94 28.78 5.16 15.59
CA ARG A 94 29.84 4.32 14.99
C ARG A 94 30.81 5.06 14.08
N GLY A 95 30.67 6.38 13.90
CA GLY A 95 31.70 7.22 13.28
C GLY A 95 32.14 6.78 11.88
N LEU A 96 31.18 6.58 10.96
CA LEU A 96 31.47 6.56 9.52
C LEU A 96 31.26 7.96 8.90
N LEU A 97 31.70 9.00 9.60
CA LEU A 97 31.92 10.37 9.12
C LEU A 97 33.08 10.99 9.89
#